data_AF-A0A2D5VGK3-F1
#
_entry.id   AF-A0A2D5VGK3-F1
#
_cell.length_a   1.000
_cell.length_b   1.000
_cell.length_c   1.000
_cell.angle_alpha   90.00
_cell.angle_beta   90.00
_cell.angle_gamma   90.00
#
_symmetry.space_group_name_H-M   'P 1'
#
loop_
_entity.id
_entity.type
_entity.pdbx_description
1 polymer ?
#
loop_
_entity_poly.entity_id
_entity_poly.type
_entity_poly.pdbx_seq_one_letter_code
_entity_poly.pdbx_strand_id
1 'polypeptide(L)'
;MTAKQPDKRNDQYGGLTKIRAKATGFFRLEQTGGRWWLITPDGNGFISIGMNHFDLTVLKYPNNIHVWKTQYDGSEEQYLRQGIAQPLREWGFNTIGWTEEMVAGEWMNADTLIRHSPEWSHRQYQAVGMPYCHSLPFVEIEDFNAHPHYPDVFAEDFEIWANYIARRSCVDMAEDPLLIGYALCPRPAFQKQGKGTWACGLDLKDPDDLKKLWQTVERYYQVVTRAIKQYDPHHLILGHRFNQPPDTPNWCLEIAADYTHAILANWWIPDLASVRNVLGHWHNLTGKPILISDTAFLCPTTLRPTGQGANFLDSQRARGEAYLRLASASCAVPYIVGWHWCAYIENRVRKSGVRNYLDQPYWDCVNLMQEFNRHQLFEILS
;
A
#
# COMPACT_ATOMS: atom_id res chain seq x y z
N MET A 1 16.98 3.01 -35.19
CA MET A 1 16.57 2.75 -33.80
C MET A 1 16.27 1.27 -33.69
N THR A 2 17.18 0.48 -33.13
CA THR A 2 16.95 -0.95 -32.91
C THR A 2 15.91 -1.10 -31.81
N ALA A 3 14.77 -1.72 -32.14
CA ALA A 3 13.78 -2.11 -31.15
C ALA A 3 14.49 -2.98 -30.10
N LYS A 4 14.56 -2.52 -28.84
CA LYS A 4 15.04 -3.35 -27.74
C LYS A 4 14.19 -4.62 -27.72
N GLN A 5 14.83 -5.79 -27.83
CA GLN A 5 14.17 -7.08 -27.66
C GLN A 5 13.40 -7.07 -26.34
N PRO A 6 12.16 -7.59 -26.30
CA PRO A 6 11.41 -7.66 -25.05
C PRO A 6 12.20 -8.45 -24.02
N ASP A 7 12.30 -7.89 -22.82
CA ASP A 7 13.00 -8.49 -21.70
C ASP A 7 12.26 -9.77 -21.29
N LYS A 8 12.74 -10.94 -21.76
CA LYS A 8 12.12 -12.25 -21.51
C LYS A 8 12.12 -12.67 -20.03
N ARG A 9 12.69 -11.86 -19.14
CA ARG A 9 12.75 -12.11 -17.69
C ARG A 9 11.39 -12.05 -17.02
N ASN A 10 10.50 -11.16 -17.51
CA ASN A 10 9.20 -10.92 -16.90
C ASN A 10 8.04 -11.12 -17.88
N ASP A 11 6.87 -11.49 -17.37
CA ASP A 11 5.60 -11.47 -18.11
C ASP A 11 5.01 -10.05 -18.20
N GLN A 12 3.84 -9.92 -18.84
CA GLN A 12 3.17 -8.62 -19.03
C GLN A 12 2.71 -7.95 -17.72
N TYR A 13 2.60 -8.72 -16.63
CA TYR A 13 2.25 -8.25 -15.30
C TYR A 13 3.48 -7.95 -14.43
N GLY A 14 4.69 -8.20 -14.95
CA GLY A 14 5.95 -8.05 -14.21
C GLY A 14 6.36 -9.28 -13.40
N GLY A 15 5.72 -10.43 -13.59
CA GLY A 15 6.05 -11.70 -12.93
C GLY A 15 7.28 -12.38 -13.54
N LEU A 16 8.11 -12.97 -12.70
CA LEU A 16 9.36 -13.65 -13.05
C LEU A 16 9.09 -14.98 -13.78
N THR A 17 9.41 -15.05 -15.08
CA THR A 17 9.11 -16.23 -15.93
C THR A 17 9.87 -17.51 -15.55
N LYS A 18 10.89 -17.39 -14.70
CA LYS A 18 11.63 -18.51 -14.08
C LYS A 18 10.83 -19.21 -12.99
N ILE A 19 9.97 -18.47 -12.28
CA ILE A 19 9.14 -19.01 -11.20
C ILE A 19 7.76 -19.29 -11.78
N ARG A 20 7.45 -20.55 -12.06
CA ARG A 20 6.22 -20.95 -12.74
C ARG A 20 5.24 -21.61 -11.78
N ALA A 21 3.98 -21.27 -11.95
CA ALA A 21 2.83 -21.82 -11.26
C ALA A 21 1.64 -21.90 -12.22
N LYS A 22 0.48 -22.36 -11.73
CA LYS A 22 -0.73 -22.41 -12.55
C LYS A 22 -1.25 -20.99 -12.86
N ALA A 23 -1.44 -20.70 -14.15
CA ALA A 23 -2.13 -19.50 -14.63
C ALA A 23 -3.63 -19.59 -14.34
N THR A 24 -4.21 -18.51 -13.82
CA THR A 24 -5.63 -18.45 -13.42
C THR A 24 -6.37 -17.25 -13.97
N GLY A 25 -5.69 -16.33 -14.67
CA GLY A 25 -6.27 -15.07 -15.15
C GLY A 25 -6.33 -13.96 -14.10
N PHE A 26 -5.99 -14.26 -12.84
CA PHE A 26 -6.03 -13.32 -11.72
C PHE A 26 -4.82 -13.50 -10.80
N PHE A 27 -4.44 -12.43 -10.10
CA PHE A 27 -3.43 -12.51 -9.05
C PHE A 27 -3.89 -13.42 -7.92
N ARG A 28 -2.97 -14.24 -7.40
CA ARG A 28 -3.21 -15.10 -6.24
C ARG A 28 -1.96 -15.28 -5.40
N LEU A 29 -2.06 -15.99 -4.28
CA LEU A 29 -0.90 -16.32 -3.45
C LEU A 29 -0.59 -17.81 -3.54
N GLU A 30 0.68 -18.16 -3.60
CA GLU A 30 1.14 -19.55 -3.56
C GLU A 30 2.48 -19.65 -2.86
N GLN A 31 2.65 -20.69 -2.04
CA GLN A 31 3.95 -21.08 -1.54
C GLN A 31 4.59 -22.10 -2.49
N THR A 32 5.70 -21.73 -3.13
CA THR A 32 6.46 -22.61 -4.02
C THR A 32 7.96 -22.39 -3.85
N GLY A 33 8.75 -23.46 -3.89
CA GLY A 33 10.19 -23.42 -3.62
C GLY A 33 10.54 -22.92 -2.21
N GLY A 34 9.68 -23.14 -1.22
CA GLY A 34 9.88 -22.69 0.16
C GLY A 34 9.61 -21.20 0.42
N ARG A 35 9.10 -20.46 -0.57
CA ARG A 35 8.77 -19.03 -0.48
C ARG A 35 7.31 -18.78 -0.87
N TRP A 36 6.69 -17.83 -0.20
CA TRP A 36 5.43 -17.24 -0.63
C TRP A 36 5.66 -16.26 -1.78
N TRP A 37 4.81 -16.37 -2.78
CA TRP A 37 4.78 -15.52 -3.95
C TRP A 37 3.36 -14.99 -4.16
N LEU A 38 3.25 -13.76 -4.65
CA LEU A 38 2.13 -13.44 -5.52
C LEU A 38 2.35 -14.20 -6.83
N ILE A 39 1.29 -14.72 -7.42
CA ILE A 39 1.33 -15.37 -8.73
C ILE A 39 0.53 -14.49 -9.68
N THR A 40 1.13 -14.11 -10.80
CA THR A 40 0.48 -13.31 -11.84
C THR A 40 -0.66 -14.08 -12.51
N PRO A 41 -1.58 -13.39 -13.22
CA PRO A 41 -2.57 -14.02 -14.08
C PRO A 41 -2.00 -15.07 -15.05
N ASP A 42 -0.80 -14.83 -15.58
CA ASP A 42 -0.07 -15.72 -16.50
C ASP A 42 0.65 -16.89 -15.78
N GLY A 43 0.56 -16.97 -14.45
CA GLY A 43 1.12 -18.07 -13.67
C GLY A 43 2.60 -17.93 -13.34
N ASN A 44 3.12 -16.71 -13.18
CA ASN A 44 4.52 -16.49 -12.82
C ASN A 44 4.67 -15.86 -11.43
N GLY A 45 5.77 -16.15 -10.74
CA GLY A 45 6.06 -15.61 -9.42
C GLY A 45 6.28 -14.09 -9.46
N PHE A 46 5.67 -13.36 -8.55
CA PHE A 46 5.65 -11.91 -8.51
C PHE A 46 5.99 -11.42 -7.10
N ILE A 47 6.85 -10.40 -7.03
CA ILE A 47 7.10 -9.61 -5.84
C ILE A 47 6.58 -8.21 -6.12
N SER A 48 5.66 -7.74 -5.30
CA SER A 48 5.03 -6.43 -5.47
C SER A 48 5.98 -5.33 -4.98
N ILE A 49 6.59 -4.62 -5.92
CA ILE A 49 7.48 -3.49 -5.66
C ILE A 49 6.72 -2.23 -6.04
N GLY A 50 6.08 -1.66 -5.03
CA GLY A 50 5.10 -0.61 -5.21
C GLY A 50 5.59 0.77 -4.82
N MET A 51 4.84 1.77 -5.28
CA MET A 51 4.94 3.15 -4.85
C MET A 51 3.55 3.62 -4.37
N ASN A 52 3.52 4.48 -3.37
CA ASN A 52 2.32 5.07 -2.78
C ASN A 52 2.26 6.59 -3.06
N HIS A 53 1.05 7.13 -2.96
CA HIS A 53 0.64 8.54 -3.06
C HIS A 53 0.90 9.17 -4.43
N PHE A 54 -0.14 9.29 -5.24
CA PHE A 54 -0.03 9.73 -6.65
C PHE A 54 -0.91 10.94 -6.98
N ASP A 55 -1.20 11.78 -5.98
CA ASP A 55 -2.06 12.93 -6.19
C ASP A 55 -1.43 13.96 -7.13
N LEU A 56 -2.09 14.18 -8.26
CA LEU A 56 -1.64 15.07 -9.32
C LEU A 56 -1.84 16.56 -9.00
N THR A 57 -2.63 16.90 -7.97
CA THR A 57 -3.00 18.30 -7.70
C THR A 57 -1.81 19.13 -7.25
N VAL A 58 -0.74 18.48 -6.77
CA VAL A 58 0.56 19.11 -6.52
C VAL A 58 1.11 19.86 -7.73
N LEU A 59 0.85 19.40 -8.96
CA LEU A 59 1.30 20.07 -10.18
C LEU A 59 0.37 21.22 -10.58
N LYS A 60 -0.81 21.32 -9.96
CA LYS A 60 -1.84 22.30 -10.27
C LYS A 60 -1.79 23.54 -9.39
N TYR A 61 -0.86 23.63 -8.43
CA TYR A 61 -0.61 24.88 -7.71
C TYR A 61 -0.25 26.01 -8.69
N PRO A 62 -0.61 27.28 -8.41
CA PRO A 62 -0.28 28.40 -9.29
C PRO A 62 1.20 28.48 -9.68
N ASN A 63 2.11 28.14 -8.77
CA ASN A 63 3.56 28.16 -9.04
C ASN A 63 4.05 26.94 -9.82
N ASN A 64 3.29 25.85 -9.86
CA ASN A 64 3.65 24.58 -10.49
C ASN A 64 2.88 24.33 -11.80
N ILE A 65 1.80 25.08 -12.07
CA ILE A 65 0.86 24.84 -13.17
C ILE A 65 1.52 24.80 -14.55
N HIS A 66 2.68 25.46 -14.69
CA HIS A 66 3.48 25.41 -15.90
C HIS A 66 3.97 23.99 -16.19
N VAL A 67 4.40 23.21 -15.19
CA VAL A 67 4.77 21.79 -15.31
C VAL A 67 3.61 20.98 -15.85
N TRP A 68 2.43 21.11 -15.22
CA TRP A 68 1.20 20.43 -15.65
C TRP A 68 0.84 20.72 -17.11
N LYS A 69 0.89 21.99 -17.51
CA LYS A 69 0.53 22.43 -18.86
C LYS A 69 1.56 22.06 -19.91
N THR A 70 2.85 22.10 -19.60
CA THR A 70 3.91 21.89 -20.61
C THR A 70 4.34 20.43 -20.72
N GLN A 71 4.45 19.70 -19.60
CA GLN A 71 4.91 18.31 -19.62
C GLN A 71 3.78 17.33 -19.93
N TYR A 72 2.55 17.66 -19.53
CA TYR A 72 1.41 16.75 -19.63
C TYR A 72 0.25 17.30 -20.44
N ASP A 73 0.44 18.43 -21.13
CA ASP A 73 -0.60 19.12 -21.91
C ASP A 73 -1.90 19.38 -21.12
N GLY A 74 -1.75 19.55 -19.81
CA GLY A 74 -2.88 19.69 -18.90
C GLY A 74 -3.81 18.46 -18.81
N SER A 75 -3.33 17.27 -19.18
CA SER A 75 -4.11 16.03 -19.27
C SER A 75 -3.76 15.03 -18.16
N GLU A 76 -4.80 14.58 -17.44
CA GLU A 76 -4.67 13.51 -16.44
C GLU A 76 -4.22 12.20 -17.08
N GLU A 77 -4.74 11.85 -18.25
CA GLU A 77 -4.32 10.63 -18.92
C GLU A 77 -2.84 10.66 -19.29
N GLN A 78 -2.33 11.81 -19.77
CA GLN A 78 -0.89 11.94 -20.05
C GLN A 78 -0.05 11.86 -18.78
N TYR A 79 -0.50 12.46 -17.67
CA TYR A 79 0.19 12.34 -16.39
C TYR A 79 0.21 10.89 -15.88
N LEU A 80 -0.92 10.17 -15.96
CA LEU A 80 -0.98 8.77 -15.55
C LEU A 80 -0.04 7.90 -16.40
N ARG A 81 0.01 8.10 -17.71
CA ARG A 81 0.83 7.29 -18.63
C ARG A 81 2.32 7.66 -18.59
N GLN A 82 2.63 8.95 -18.75
CA GLN A 82 3.99 9.47 -18.92
C GLN A 82 4.58 9.99 -17.62
N GLY A 83 3.75 10.58 -16.78
CA GLY A 83 4.16 11.09 -15.47
C GLY A 83 4.38 9.98 -14.47
N ILE A 84 3.51 8.96 -14.45
CA ILE A 84 3.52 7.85 -13.48
C ILE A 84 4.00 6.53 -14.09
N ALA A 85 3.25 5.96 -15.03
CA ALA A 85 3.46 4.58 -15.45
C ALA A 85 4.82 4.34 -16.11
N GLN A 86 5.23 5.24 -17.03
CA GLN A 86 6.52 5.14 -17.71
C GLN A 86 7.69 5.21 -16.70
N PRO A 87 7.79 6.23 -15.83
CA PRO A 87 8.89 6.33 -14.88
C PRO A 87 8.93 5.20 -13.86
N LEU A 88 7.79 4.74 -13.36
CA LEU A 88 7.76 3.59 -12.46
C LEU A 88 8.33 2.33 -13.14
N ARG A 89 7.92 2.03 -14.38
CA ARG A 89 8.47 0.91 -15.16
C ARG A 89 9.95 1.10 -15.48
N GLU A 90 10.38 2.32 -15.79
CA GLU A 90 11.79 2.65 -16.02
C GLU A 90 12.62 2.41 -14.76
N TRP A 91 12.12 2.77 -13.58
CA TRP A 91 12.77 2.56 -12.28
C TRP A 91 12.56 1.16 -11.69
N GLY A 92 11.88 0.26 -12.42
CA GLY A 92 11.65 -1.12 -12.02
C GLY A 92 10.58 -1.33 -10.93
N PHE A 93 9.79 -0.31 -10.59
CA PHE A 93 8.56 -0.50 -9.83
C PHE A 93 7.50 -1.17 -10.72
N ASN A 94 6.71 -2.06 -10.13
CA ASN A 94 5.74 -2.87 -10.86
C ASN A 94 4.31 -2.80 -10.28
N THR A 95 4.10 -2.06 -9.20
CA THR A 95 2.79 -1.98 -8.53
C THR A 95 2.40 -0.54 -8.19
N ILE A 96 1.13 -0.20 -8.38
CA ILE A 96 0.48 0.97 -7.80
C ILE A 96 -0.08 0.55 -6.43
N GLY A 97 0.48 1.12 -5.37
CA GLY A 97 0.02 0.86 -4.00
C GLY A 97 -1.13 1.78 -3.60
N TRP A 98 -1.04 2.36 -2.41
CA TRP A 98 -2.01 3.34 -1.90
C TRP A 98 -1.96 4.63 -2.71
N THR A 99 -3.08 5.11 -3.28
CA THR A 99 -3.04 6.27 -4.20
C THR A 99 -3.37 7.61 -3.54
N GLU A 100 -4.19 7.60 -2.49
CA GLU A 100 -4.62 8.80 -1.77
C GLU A 100 -3.43 9.53 -1.15
N GLU A 101 -3.45 10.86 -1.10
CA GLU A 101 -2.36 11.68 -0.56
C GLU A 101 -2.87 12.61 0.54
N MET A 102 -2.08 12.85 1.58
CA MET A 102 -2.36 13.85 2.60
C MET A 102 -2.27 15.26 1.98
N VAL A 103 -3.42 15.92 1.85
CA VAL A 103 -3.56 17.22 1.18
C VAL A 103 -3.87 18.37 2.13
N ALA A 104 -4.21 18.08 3.39
CA ALA A 104 -4.41 19.09 4.43
C ALA A 104 -4.04 18.55 5.81
N GLY A 105 -3.76 19.49 6.73
CA GLY A 105 -3.46 19.21 8.14
C GLY A 105 -1.97 19.06 8.43
N GLU A 106 -1.66 18.73 9.67
CA GLU A 106 -0.34 18.36 10.14
C GLU A 106 -0.36 16.91 10.62
N TRP A 107 0.67 16.15 10.27
CA TRP A 107 0.74 14.73 10.59
C TRP A 107 0.62 14.51 12.11
N MET A 108 -0.31 13.64 12.51
CA MET A 108 -0.61 13.31 13.91
C MET A 108 -1.02 14.51 14.79
N ASN A 109 -1.52 15.60 14.20
CA ASN A 109 -2.05 16.74 14.92
C ASN A 109 -3.57 16.79 14.80
N ALA A 110 -4.27 16.33 15.85
CA ALA A 110 -5.73 16.27 15.90
C ALA A 110 -6.41 17.65 15.85
N ASP A 111 -5.68 18.74 16.12
CA ASP A 111 -6.20 20.10 16.04
C ASP A 111 -6.25 20.65 14.60
N THR A 112 -5.78 19.86 13.63
CA THR A 112 -5.71 20.25 12.23
C THR A 112 -6.64 19.43 11.35
N LEU A 113 -7.04 20.01 10.22
CA LEU A 113 -7.90 19.34 9.24
C LEU A 113 -7.09 18.31 8.44
N ILE A 114 -6.84 17.14 9.02
CA ILE A 114 -6.19 16.03 8.33
C ILE A 114 -7.13 15.50 7.25
N ARG A 115 -6.74 15.63 5.97
CA ARG A 115 -7.50 15.11 4.82
C ARG A 115 -6.59 14.44 3.83
N HIS A 116 -7.10 13.34 3.28
CA HIS A 116 -6.53 12.66 2.14
C HIS A 116 -7.29 13.02 0.86
N SER A 117 -6.61 13.00 -0.29
CA SER A 117 -7.26 13.06 -1.60
C SER A 117 -8.06 11.78 -1.84
N PRO A 118 -9.06 11.79 -2.74
CA PRO A 118 -9.86 10.60 -3.02
C PRO A 118 -9.03 9.44 -3.60
N GLU A 119 -9.47 8.21 -3.34
CA GLU A 119 -8.96 7.01 -3.98
C GLU A 119 -9.21 7.06 -5.50
N TRP A 120 -8.32 6.41 -6.26
CA TRP A 120 -8.41 6.33 -7.69
C TRP A 120 -9.64 5.54 -8.17
N SER A 121 -10.20 5.99 -9.28
CA SER A 121 -11.19 5.27 -10.05
C SER A 121 -10.56 4.16 -10.89
N HIS A 122 -11.37 3.17 -11.29
CA HIS A 122 -10.94 2.10 -12.20
C HIS A 122 -10.32 2.64 -13.50
N ARG A 123 -10.88 3.71 -14.07
CA ARG A 123 -10.34 4.34 -15.28
C ARG A 123 -8.91 4.86 -15.10
N GLN A 124 -8.57 5.37 -13.91
CA GLN A 124 -7.20 5.84 -13.63
C GLN A 124 -6.23 4.66 -13.60
N TYR A 125 -6.61 3.53 -12.99
CA TYR A 125 -5.80 2.30 -13.05
C TYR A 125 -5.65 1.78 -14.49
N GLN A 126 -6.71 1.79 -15.30
CA GLN A 126 -6.66 1.40 -16.71
C GLN A 126 -5.72 2.30 -17.53
N ALA A 127 -5.70 3.60 -17.26
CA ALA A 127 -4.80 4.54 -17.93
C ALA A 127 -3.33 4.29 -17.57
N VAL A 128 -3.02 3.99 -16.30
CA VAL A 128 -1.67 3.64 -15.84
C VAL A 128 -1.24 2.26 -16.39
N GLY A 129 -2.16 1.29 -16.40
CA GLY A 129 -1.93 -0.05 -16.95
C GLY A 129 -0.86 -0.85 -16.20
N MET A 130 -0.84 -0.74 -14.88
CA MET A 130 0.08 -1.48 -14.00
C MET A 130 -0.70 -2.25 -12.94
N PRO A 131 -0.17 -3.37 -12.43
CA PRO A 131 -0.74 -4.05 -11.28
C PRO A 131 -1.02 -3.10 -10.12
N TYR A 132 -2.14 -3.27 -9.40
CA TYR A 132 -2.54 -2.32 -8.37
C TYR A 132 -3.27 -2.93 -7.18
N CYS A 133 -3.24 -2.23 -6.04
CA CYS A 133 -4.10 -2.50 -4.89
C CYS A 133 -5.12 -1.36 -4.75
N HIS A 134 -6.40 -1.69 -4.57
CA HIS A 134 -7.47 -0.68 -4.43
C HIS A 134 -8.00 -0.62 -2.99
N SER A 135 -8.17 0.57 -2.43
CA SER A 135 -8.69 0.74 -1.07
C SER A 135 -10.21 0.85 -1.08
N LEU A 136 -10.88 0.12 -0.20
CA LEU A 136 -12.33 0.18 -0.03
C LEU A 136 -12.68 0.93 1.28
N PRO A 137 -13.27 2.13 1.20
CA PRO A 137 -13.51 2.99 2.37
C PRO A 137 -14.81 2.59 3.10
N PHE A 138 -14.83 1.39 3.70
CA PHE A 138 -15.97 0.95 4.50
C PHE A 138 -16.14 1.72 5.81
N VAL A 139 -15.04 2.21 6.38
CA VAL A 139 -14.96 2.91 7.67
C VAL A 139 -13.87 3.98 7.62
N GLU A 140 -14.00 5.01 8.44
CA GLU A 140 -13.05 6.12 8.60
C GLU A 140 -12.55 6.12 10.06
N ILE A 141 -11.78 5.10 10.43
CA ILE A 141 -11.33 4.85 11.82
C ILE A 141 -9.81 4.90 11.97
N GLU A 142 -9.13 5.52 11.04
CA GLU A 142 -7.67 5.66 11.03
C GLU A 142 -7.20 6.33 12.34
N ASP A 143 -6.06 5.90 12.89
CA ASP A 143 -5.52 6.49 14.11
C ASP A 143 -5.14 7.98 13.98
N PHE A 144 -4.74 8.40 12.79
CA PHE A 144 -4.48 9.79 12.43
C PHE A 144 -5.74 10.60 12.13
N ASN A 145 -6.92 9.98 12.05
CA ASN A 145 -8.17 10.70 11.82
C ASN A 145 -8.58 11.45 13.10
N ALA A 146 -8.67 12.78 12.99
CA ALA A 146 -9.09 13.66 14.08
C ALA A 146 -10.56 13.48 14.47
N HIS A 147 -11.40 13.09 13.50
CA HIS A 147 -12.84 12.90 13.67
C HIS A 147 -13.27 11.53 13.12
N PRO A 148 -12.78 10.43 13.71
CA PRO A 148 -13.08 9.11 13.21
C PRO A 148 -14.55 8.75 13.43
N HIS A 149 -15.12 8.00 12.49
CA HIS A 149 -16.49 7.53 12.57
C HIS A 149 -16.54 5.99 12.66
N TYR A 150 -17.08 5.50 13.78
CA TYR A 150 -17.23 4.08 14.07
C TYR A 150 -18.71 3.68 13.90
N PRO A 151 -19.10 3.05 12.77
CA PRO A 151 -20.48 2.64 12.57
C PRO A 151 -20.86 1.46 13.49
N ASP A 152 -22.15 1.29 13.72
CA ASP A 152 -22.67 0.05 14.31
C ASP A 152 -22.65 -1.07 13.26
N VAL A 153 -21.70 -1.99 13.41
CA VAL A 153 -21.47 -3.11 12.48
C VAL A 153 -22.50 -4.23 12.59
N PHE A 154 -23.37 -4.18 13.60
CA PHE A 154 -24.49 -5.11 13.77
C PHE A 154 -25.78 -4.60 13.11
N ALA A 155 -25.85 -3.30 12.79
CA ALA A 155 -27.01 -2.70 12.15
C ALA A 155 -27.14 -3.09 10.66
N GLU A 156 -28.38 -3.17 10.18
CA GLU A 156 -28.70 -3.41 8.76
C GLU A 156 -28.10 -2.32 7.86
N ASP A 157 -28.09 -1.06 8.30
CA ASP A 157 -27.51 0.06 7.56
C ASP A 157 -26.04 -0.15 7.22
N PHE A 158 -25.26 -0.81 8.10
CA PHE A 158 -23.86 -1.13 7.81
C PHE A 158 -23.74 -2.22 6.74
N GLU A 159 -24.63 -3.21 6.71
CA GLU A 159 -24.67 -4.20 5.63
C GLU A 159 -25.07 -3.56 4.30
N ILE A 160 -26.03 -2.63 4.30
CA ILE A 160 -26.43 -1.86 3.11
C ILE A 160 -25.24 -1.03 2.60
N TRP A 161 -24.54 -0.34 3.50
CA TRP A 161 -23.36 0.45 3.18
C TRP A 161 -22.24 -0.40 2.60
N ALA A 162 -21.92 -1.53 3.23
CA ALA A 162 -20.88 -2.44 2.75
C ALA A 162 -21.22 -3.00 1.36
N ASN A 163 -22.47 -3.38 1.13
CA ASN A 163 -22.92 -3.80 -0.20
C ASN A 163 -22.84 -2.68 -1.23
N TYR A 164 -23.14 -1.44 -0.86
CA TYR A 164 -23.00 -0.29 -1.76
C TYR A 164 -21.54 -0.05 -2.16
N ILE A 165 -20.62 -0.01 -1.20
CA ILE A 165 -19.18 0.18 -1.48
C ILE A 165 -18.63 -0.96 -2.35
N ALA A 166 -18.91 -2.21 -2.00
CA ALA A 166 -18.47 -3.36 -2.79
C ALA A 166 -19.09 -3.33 -4.19
N ARG A 167 -20.40 -3.07 -4.33
CA ARG A 167 -21.05 -2.98 -5.65
C ARG A 167 -20.47 -1.86 -6.52
N ARG A 168 -20.14 -0.71 -5.92
CA ARG A 168 -19.63 0.46 -6.65
C ARG A 168 -18.21 0.23 -7.19
N SER A 169 -17.35 -0.43 -6.43
CA SER A 169 -15.95 -0.62 -6.82
C SER A 169 -15.69 -1.99 -7.44
N CYS A 170 -16.14 -3.06 -6.79
CA CYS A 170 -15.80 -4.43 -7.19
C CYS A 170 -16.40 -4.83 -8.53
N VAL A 171 -17.63 -4.41 -8.85
CA VAL A 171 -18.28 -4.78 -10.13
C VAL A 171 -17.46 -4.30 -11.34
N ASP A 172 -16.91 -3.09 -11.27
CA ASP A 172 -16.12 -2.53 -12.38
C ASP A 172 -14.73 -3.22 -12.49
N MET A 173 -14.21 -3.75 -11.39
CA MET A 173 -12.84 -4.29 -11.29
C MET A 173 -12.76 -5.83 -11.28
N ALA A 174 -13.88 -6.55 -11.14
CA ALA A 174 -13.90 -7.99 -10.92
C ALA A 174 -13.22 -8.82 -12.02
N GLU A 175 -13.20 -8.30 -13.24
CA GLU A 175 -12.57 -8.94 -14.41
C GLU A 175 -11.24 -8.28 -14.81
N ASP A 176 -10.72 -7.34 -14.00
CA ASP A 176 -9.46 -6.65 -14.30
C ASP A 176 -8.25 -7.47 -13.83
N PRO A 177 -7.46 -8.07 -14.74
CA PRO A 177 -6.34 -8.92 -14.35
C PRO A 177 -5.17 -8.13 -13.72
N LEU A 178 -5.20 -6.80 -13.75
CA LEU A 178 -4.20 -5.95 -13.08
C LEU A 178 -4.52 -5.74 -11.59
N LEU A 179 -5.74 -6.00 -11.14
CA LEU A 179 -6.05 -5.88 -9.73
C LEU A 179 -5.34 -7.00 -8.95
N ILE A 180 -4.49 -6.64 -8.00
CA ILE A 180 -3.88 -7.60 -7.07
C ILE A 180 -4.90 -7.95 -5.98
N GLY A 181 -5.58 -6.94 -5.45
CA GLY A 181 -6.56 -7.12 -4.40
C GLY A 181 -7.02 -5.82 -3.72
N TYR A 182 -7.96 -5.99 -2.81
CA TYR A 182 -8.59 -4.92 -2.06
C TYR A 182 -7.95 -4.74 -0.68
N ALA A 183 -7.49 -3.52 -0.40
CA ALA A 183 -7.10 -3.08 0.93
C ALA A 183 -8.29 -2.46 1.66
N LEU A 184 -8.27 -2.56 2.98
CA LEU A 184 -9.23 -1.93 3.88
C LEU A 184 -8.59 -0.69 4.56
N CYS A 185 -9.22 -0.17 5.61
CA CYS A 185 -8.77 1.01 6.36
C CYS A 185 -7.27 0.93 6.74
N PRO A 186 -6.48 2.00 6.52
CA PRO A 186 -5.10 2.08 6.97
C PRO A 186 -5.04 2.43 8.47
N ARG A 187 -4.09 1.82 9.19
CA ARG A 187 -3.84 2.08 10.62
C ARG A 187 -5.15 2.14 11.46
N PRO A 188 -5.96 1.06 11.45
CA PRO A 188 -7.26 1.08 12.09
C PRO A 188 -7.13 1.23 13.62
N ALA A 189 -7.81 2.21 14.19
CA ALA A 189 -7.74 2.52 15.62
C ALA A 189 -8.79 1.76 16.45
N PHE A 190 -8.85 0.42 16.31
CA PHE A 190 -9.86 -0.40 16.99
C PHE A 190 -9.91 -0.21 18.51
N GLN A 191 -8.77 0.10 19.13
CA GLN A 191 -8.63 0.28 20.58
C GLN A 191 -8.92 1.71 21.05
N LYS A 192 -9.31 2.64 20.16
CA LYS A 192 -9.52 4.05 20.49
C LYS A 192 -10.63 4.19 21.52
N GLN A 193 -10.32 4.83 22.64
CA GLN A 193 -11.29 5.20 23.67
C GLN A 193 -11.98 6.52 23.30
N GLY A 194 -13.24 6.65 23.71
CA GLY A 194 -14.03 7.86 23.49
C GLY A 194 -15.47 7.56 23.13
N LYS A 195 -16.38 8.50 23.39
CA LYS A 195 -17.79 8.31 23.09
C LYS A 195 -18.00 7.96 21.61
N GLY A 196 -18.69 6.86 21.36
CA GLY A 196 -19.04 6.40 20.02
C GLY A 196 -17.99 5.52 19.33
N THR A 197 -16.83 5.28 19.94
CA THR A 197 -15.87 4.29 19.41
C THR A 197 -16.25 2.87 19.80
N TRP A 198 -15.75 1.86 19.07
CA TRP A 198 -16.01 0.46 19.40
C TRP A 198 -15.41 0.03 20.76
N ALA A 199 -14.31 0.65 21.19
CA ALA A 199 -13.68 0.32 22.46
C ALA A 199 -14.23 1.12 23.66
N CYS A 200 -15.21 2.01 23.44
CA CYS A 200 -15.67 2.97 24.44
C CYS A 200 -16.09 2.32 25.75
N GLY A 201 -15.31 2.57 26.82
CA GLY A 201 -15.63 2.10 28.17
C GLY A 201 -15.29 0.63 28.43
N LEU A 202 -14.61 -0.04 27.50
CA LEU A 202 -14.09 -1.40 27.68
C LEU A 202 -12.71 -1.36 28.36
N ASP A 203 -12.50 -2.21 29.37
CA ASP A 203 -11.14 -2.49 29.88
C ASP A 203 -10.50 -3.58 29.02
N LEU A 204 -9.58 -3.19 28.13
CA LEU A 204 -8.93 -4.14 27.20
C LEU A 204 -7.96 -5.11 27.87
N LYS A 205 -7.72 -4.99 29.18
CA LYS A 205 -7.01 -6.00 29.98
C LYS A 205 -7.94 -7.08 30.52
N ASP A 206 -9.23 -6.79 30.61
CA ASP A 206 -10.25 -7.75 31.00
C ASP A 206 -10.61 -8.64 29.79
N PRO A 207 -10.56 -9.98 29.92
CA PRO A 207 -10.82 -10.89 28.81
C PRO A 207 -12.24 -10.78 28.23
N ASP A 208 -13.25 -10.47 29.04
CA ASP A 208 -14.64 -10.39 28.59
C ASP A 208 -14.88 -9.09 27.81
N ASP A 209 -14.30 -7.98 28.25
CA ASP A 209 -14.34 -6.71 27.52
C ASP A 209 -13.53 -6.76 26.22
N LEU A 210 -12.33 -7.36 26.23
CA LEU A 210 -11.58 -7.60 24.99
C LEU A 210 -12.38 -8.47 24.01
N LYS A 211 -13.09 -9.49 24.51
CA LYS A 211 -13.95 -10.35 23.68
C LYS A 211 -15.10 -9.58 23.02
N LYS A 212 -15.68 -8.57 23.67
CA LYS A 212 -16.71 -7.70 23.05
C LYS A 212 -16.14 -6.89 21.89
N LEU A 213 -14.94 -6.33 22.07
CA LEU A 213 -14.25 -5.62 20.98
C LEU A 213 -13.91 -6.58 19.84
N TRP A 214 -13.40 -7.77 20.16
CA TRP A 214 -13.11 -8.82 19.19
C TRP A 214 -14.35 -9.13 18.34
N GLN A 215 -15.50 -9.39 18.97
CA GLN A 215 -16.75 -9.69 18.26
C GLN A 215 -17.21 -8.55 17.34
N THR A 216 -16.96 -7.30 17.75
CA THR A 216 -17.28 -6.12 16.94
C THR A 216 -16.38 -6.07 15.69
N VAL A 217 -15.07 -6.23 15.86
CA VAL A 217 -14.11 -6.23 14.73
C VAL A 217 -14.32 -7.45 13.82
N GLU A 218 -14.59 -8.62 14.38
CA GLU A 218 -14.93 -9.82 13.62
C GLU A 218 -16.21 -9.61 12.80
N ARG A 219 -17.25 -9.02 13.40
CA ARG A 219 -18.50 -8.70 12.69
C ARG A 219 -18.24 -7.74 11.52
N TYR A 220 -17.40 -6.73 11.70
CA TYR A 220 -16.96 -5.85 10.61
C TYR A 220 -16.39 -6.68 9.45
N TYR A 221 -15.40 -7.54 9.73
CA TYR A 221 -14.76 -8.38 8.72
C TYR A 221 -15.75 -9.31 8.01
N GLN A 222 -16.65 -9.96 8.74
CA GLN A 222 -17.69 -10.82 8.16
C GLN A 222 -18.55 -10.06 7.15
N VAL A 223 -19.01 -8.85 7.50
CA VAL A 223 -19.85 -8.05 6.63
C VAL A 223 -19.09 -7.59 5.38
N VAL A 224 -17.91 -6.99 5.55
CA VAL A 224 -17.19 -6.39 4.41
C VAL A 224 -16.63 -7.46 3.47
N THR A 225 -16.09 -8.57 4.00
CA THR A 225 -15.52 -9.61 3.14
C THR A 225 -16.59 -10.41 2.39
N ARG A 226 -17.76 -10.62 2.99
CA ARG A 226 -18.93 -11.18 2.30
C ARG A 226 -19.39 -10.26 1.18
N ALA A 227 -19.47 -8.95 1.43
CA ALA A 227 -19.86 -7.97 0.41
C ALA A 227 -18.87 -7.94 -0.76
N ILE A 228 -17.55 -7.95 -0.49
CA ILE A 228 -16.52 -8.03 -1.54
C ILE A 228 -16.71 -9.30 -2.37
N LYS A 229 -16.72 -10.48 -1.72
CA LYS A 229 -16.83 -11.78 -2.39
C LYS A 229 -18.11 -11.94 -3.22
N GLN A 230 -19.18 -11.23 -2.87
CA GLN A 230 -20.42 -11.24 -3.62
C GLN A 230 -20.27 -10.61 -5.01
N TYR A 231 -19.42 -9.60 -5.16
CA TYR A 231 -19.24 -8.85 -6.41
C TYR A 231 -17.91 -9.17 -7.10
N ASP A 232 -16.93 -9.71 -6.38
CA ASP A 232 -15.65 -10.16 -6.91
C ASP A 232 -15.17 -11.42 -6.16
N PRO A 233 -15.35 -12.62 -6.75
CA PRO A 233 -14.92 -13.88 -6.15
C PRO A 233 -13.45 -14.24 -6.48
N HIS A 234 -12.74 -13.41 -7.26
CA HIS A 234 -11.45 -13.75 -7.86
C HIS A 234 -10.28 -13.08 -7.14
N HIS A 235 -10.42 -11.80 -6.82
CA HIS A 235 -9.31 -11.00 -6.30
C HIS A 235 -9.05 -11.17 -4.80
N LEU A 236 -7.81 -10.89 -4.41
CA LEU A 236 -7.39 -11.02 -3.02
C LEU A 236 -8.06 -9.96 -2.14
N ILE A 237 -8.61 -10.37 -1.02
CA ILE A 237 -8.83 -9.47 0.14
C ILE A 237 -7.52 -9.36 0.91
N LEU A 238 -6.87 -8.20 0.85
CA LEU A 238 -5.57 -7.94 1.47
C LEU A 238 -5.69 -7.49 2.94
N GLY A 239 -6.83 -6.92 3.33
CA GLY A 239 -7.08 -6.49 4.71
C GLY A 239 -6.61 -5.07 5.04
N HIS A 240 -6.57 -4.74 6.33
CA HIS A 240 -6.11 -3.44 6.82
C HIS A 240 -4.61 -3.28 6.68
N ARG A 241 -4.15 -2.05 6.47
CA ARG A 241 -2.72 -1.69 6.54
C ARG A 241 -2.34 -1.42 8.00
N PHE A 242 -2.06 -2.50 8.74
CA PHE A 242 -1.78 -2.46 10.17
C PHE A 242 -0.52 -1.67 10.48
N ASN A 243 -0.52 -0.89 11.56
CA ASN A 243 0.67 -0.19 12.01
C ASN A 243 1.68 -1.16 12.64
N GLN A 244 2.94 -0.79 12.71
CA GLN A 244 3.94 -1.53 13.49
C GLN A 244 3.58 -1.56 15.00
N PRO A 245 4.08 -2.54 15.78
CA PRO A 245 3.87 -2.58 17.23
C PRO A 245 4.35 -1.31 17.94
N PRO A 246 3.75 -0.95 19.10
CA PRO A 246 2.73 -1.69 19.85
C PRO A 246 1.28 -1.48 19.35
N ASP A 247 1.08 -0.66 18.32
CA ASP A 247 -0.26 -0.21 17.92
C ASP A 247 -1.11 -1.31 17.27
N THR A 248 -0.49 -2.40 16.80
CA THR A 248 -1.16 -3.61 16.33
C THR A 248 -0.91 -4.77 17.29
N PRO A 249 -1.82 -5.04 18.24
CA PRO A 249 -1.75 -6.21 19.10
C PRO A 249 -2.09 -7.50 18.32
N ASN A 250 -1.63 -8.65 18.83
CA ASN A 250 -1.80 -9.97 18.19
C ASN A 250 -3.26 -10.28 17.83
N TRP A 251 -4.21 -9.95 18.71
CA TRP A 251 -5.62 -10.25 18.51
C TRP A 251 -6.19 -9.61 17.23
N CYS A 252 -5.70 -8.43 16.84
CA CYS A 252 -6.10 -7.78 15.57
C CYS A 252 -5.69 -8.63 14.36
N LEU A 253 -4.50 -9.23 14.42
CA LEU A 253 -3.94 -10.04 13.35
C LEU A 253 -4.58 -11.42 13.29
N GLU A 254 -4.89 -12.00 14.45
CA GLU A 254 -5.59 -13.28 14.57
C GLU A 254 -6.98 -13.19 13.90
N ILE A 255 -7.77 -12.15 14.19
CA ILE A 255 -9.04 -11.92 13.48
C ILE A 255 -8.78 -11.73 11.99
N ALA A 256 -7.85 -10.85 11.61
CA ALA A 256 -7.60 -10.55 10.20
C ALA A 256 -7.26 -11.81 9.38
N ALA A 257 -6.50 -12.74 9.96
CA ALA A 257 -6.05 -13.97 9.30
C ALA A 257 -7.21 -14.86 8.80
N ASP A 258 -8.36 -14.84 9.48
CA ASP A 258 -9.52 -15.65 9.07
C ASP A 258 -10.25 -15.07 7.85
N TYR A 259 -10.08 -13.77 7.58
CA TYR A 259 -10.84 -13.04 6.56
C TYR A 259 -9.99 -12.54 5.39
N THR A 260 -8.65 -12.53 5.53
CA THR A 260 -7.74 -11.98 4.52
C THR A 260 -6.77 -13.04 3.97
N HIS A 261 -6.22 -12.74 2.79
CA HIS A 261 -5.25 -13.62 2.13
C HIS A 261 -3.80 -13.26 2.49
N ALA A 262 -3.54 -12.02 2.91
CA ALA A 262 -2.24 -11.52 3.34
C ALA A 262 -2.41 -10.58 4.55
N ILE A 263 -1.30 -10.25 5.20
CA ILE A 263 -1.23 -9.18 6.20
C ILE A 263 -0.46 -8.01 5.62
N LEU A 264 -1.09 -6.83 5.62
CA LEU A 264 -0.45 -5.59 5.18
C LEU A 264 0.18 -4.88 6.38
N ALA A 265 1.50 -4.65 6.31
CA ALA A 265 2.25 -3.94 7.34
C ALA A 265 2.59 -2.52 6.88
N ASN A 266 2.20 -1.52 7.64
CA ASN A 266 2.67 -0.14 7.54
C ASN A 266 3.91 0.00 8.45
N TRP A 267 5.07 0.23 7.87
CA TRP A 267 6.37 0.01 8.51
C TRP A 267 7.31 1.22 8.35
N TRP A 268 7.61 1.89 9.45
CA TRP A 268 8.44 3.11 9.47
C TRP A 268 9.65 2.99 10.41
N ILE A 269 9.87 1.81 11.00
CA ILE A 269 11.06 1.50 11.81
C ILE A 269 12.23 1.20 10.87
N PRO A 270 13.36 1.94 10.98
CA PRO A 270 14.52 1.77 10.10
C PRO A 270 15.34 0.50 10.41
N ASP A 271 15.07 -0.17 11.53
CA ASP A 271 15.77 -1.39 11.95
C ASP A 271 15.31 -2.64 11.18
N LEU A 272 16.25 -3.26 10.48
CA LEU A 272 16.01 -4.47 9.67
C LEU A 272 15.90 -5.73 10.54
N ALA A 273 16.46 -5.74 11.75
CA ALA A 273 16.26 -6.87 12.67
C ALA A 273 14.78 -6.95 13.07
N SER A 274 14.14 -5.80 13.29
CA SER A 274 12.70 -5.71 13.53
C SER A 274 11.87 -6.22 12.35
N VAL A 275 12.26 -5.97 11.09
CA VAL A 275 11.59 -6.56 9.90
C VAL A 275 11.57 -8.09 10.00
N ARG A 276 12.67 -8.73 10.39
CA ARG A 276 12.69 -10.20 10.55
C ARG A 276 11.91 -10.66 11.78
N ASN A 277 12.14 -10.05 12.93
CA ASN A 277 11.59 -10.52 14.20
C ASN A 277 10.08 -10.27 14.31
N VAL A 278 9.64 -9.03 14.05
CA VAL A 278 8.24 -8.63 14.21
C VAL A 278 7.38 -9.23 13.10
N LEU A 279 7.79 -9.07 11.84
CA LEU A 279 7.02 -9.64 10.74
C LEU A 279 7.11 -11.17 10.74
N GLY A 280 8.20 -11.76 11.24
CA GLY A 280 8.28 -13.20 11.49
C GLY A 280 7.28 -13.67 12.54
N HIS A 281 7.14 -12.93 13.63
CA HIS A 281 6.08 -13.17 14.61
C HIS A 281 4.68 -13.06 13.99
N TRP A 282 4.40 -12.01 13.20
CA TRP A 282 3.11 -11.86 12.51
C TRP A 282 2.83 -13.02 11.55
N HIS A 283 3.83 -13.46 10.78
CA HIS A 283 3.70 -14.60 9.88
C HIS A 283 3.45 -15.89 10.66
N ASN A 284 4.20 -16.15 11.73
CA ASN A 284 4.04 -17.35 12.56
C ASN A 284 2.67 -17.39 13.25
N LEU A 285 2.16 -16.23 13.67
CA LEU A 285 0.86 -16.10 14.32
C LEU A 285 -0.29 -16.36 13.35
N THR A 286 -0.20 -15.83 12.13
CA THR A 286 -1.33 -15.82 11.17
C THR A 286 -1.23 -16.90 10.10
N GLY A 287 -0.05 -17.45 9.86
CA GLY A 287 0.27 -18.30 8.71
C GLY A 287 0.22 -17.59 7.35
N LYS A 288 -0.02 -16.27 7.31
CA LYS A 288 -0.24 -15.52 6.07
C LYS A 288 1.05 -14.88 5.55
N PRO A 289 1.20 -14.73 4.22
CA PRO A 289 2.25 -13.89 3.67
C PRO A 289 2.05 -12.41 4.04
N ILE A 290 3.15 -11.66 4.02
CA ILE A 290 3.20 -10.26 4.44
C ILE A 290 3.59 -9.37 3.26
N LEU A 291 2.85 -8.28 3.09
CA LEU A 291 3.21 -7.19 2.19
C LEU A 291 3.52 -5.95 3.04
N ILE A 292 4.74 -5.41 2.92
CA ILE A 292 5.09 -4.13 3.54
C ILE A 292 4.41 -3.03 2.74
N SER A 293 3.19 -2.69 3.13
CA SER A 293 2.24 -1.91 2.34
C SER A 293 2.49 -0.40 2.36
N ASP A 294 3.36 0.09 3.25
CA ASP A 294 3.78 1.48 3.29
C ASP A 294 5.08 1.58 4.10
N THR A 295 6.13 2.16 3.52
CA THR A 295 7.42 2.37 4.19
C THR A 295 8.17 3.50 3.51
N ALA A 296 8.99 4.23 4.26
CA ALA A 296 9.88 5.23 3.69
C ALA A 296 11.10 5.47 4.56
N PHE A 297 12.09 6.12 3.97
CA PHE A 297 13.08 6.89 4.69
C PHE A 297 12.99 8.35 4.26
N LEU A 298 12.99 9.26 5.23
CA LEU A 298 12.92 10.70 5.00
C LEU A 298 14.33 11.28 4.88
N CYS A 299 14.47 12.43 4.25
CA CYS A 299 15.72 13.19 4.21
C CYS A 299 15.40 14.66 3.87
N PRO A 300 16.38 15.58 3.88
CA PRO A 300 16.17 16.95 3.43
C PRO A 300 15.62 17.02 2.00
N THR A 301 14.64 17.89 1.82
CA THR A 301 14.05 18.27 0.54
C THR A 301 13.83 19.78 0.49
N THR A 302 13.34 20.30 -0.65
CA THR A 302 13.02 21.74 -0.75
C THR A 302 11.86 22.14 0.18
N LEU A 303 10.86 21.28 0.35
CA LEU A 303 9.72 21.56 1.22
C LEU A 303 9.95 21.16 2.68
N ARG A 304 10.98 20.34 2.94
CA ARG A 304 11.39 19.88 4.28
C ARG A 304 12.92 19.91 4.38
N PRO A 305 13.54 21.08 4.62
CA PRO A 305 15.01 21.19 4.67
C PRO A 305 15.62 20.51 5.90
N THR A 306 14.85 20.33 6.97
CA THR A 306 15.30 19.71 8.22
C THR A 306 14.29 18.69 8.72
N GLY A 307 14.74 17.78 9.57
CA GLY A 307 13.90 16.78 10.21
C GLY A 307 14.62 16.10 11.36
N GLN A 308 13.91 15.26 12.08
CA GLN A 308 14.38 14.57 13.27
C GLN A 308 13.90 13.12 13.25
N GLY A 309 14.52 12.29 14.10
CA GLY A 309 14.17 10.88 14.28
C GLY A 309 15.04 9.93 13.46
N ALA A 310 15.08 8.67 13.88
CA ALA A 310 15.95 7.65 13.28
C ALA A 310 15.64 7.34 11.81
N ASN A 311 14.47 7.75 11.32
CA ASN A 311 14.04 7.58 9.94
C ASN A 311 14.28 8.83 9.05
N PHE A 312 14.94 9.87 9.59
CA PHE A 312 15.36 11.05 8.83
C PHE A 312 16.87 10.99 8.58
N LEU A 313 17.25 10.83 7.32
CA LEU A 313 18.62 10.61 6.85
C LEU A 313 19.23 11.89 6.28
N ASP A 314 20.55 11.92 6.17
CA ASP A 314 21.28 13.15 5.84
C ASP A 314 21.19 13.56 4.35
N SER A 315 20.86 12.64 3.45
CA SER A 315 20.86 12.92 2.02
C SER A 315 19.95 12.00 1.20
N GLN A 316 19.68 12.44 -0.03
CA GLN A 316 18.97 11.65 -1.05
C GLN A 316 19.70 10.34 -1.39
N ARG A 317 21.03 10.37 -1.42
CA ARG A 317 21.86 9.17 -1.58
C ARG A 317 21.66 8.21 -0.40
N ALA A 318 21.74 8.70 0.84
CA ALA A 318 21.52 7.87 2.03
C ALA A 318 20.12 7.25 2.04
N ARG A 319 19.11 7.97 1.55
CA ARG A 319 17.75 7.45 1.32
C ARG A 319 17.71 6.30 0.31
N GLY A 320 18.41 6.44 -0.82
CA GLY A 320 18.55 5.35 -1.79
C GLY A 320 19.28 4.13 -1.20
N GLU A 321 20.36 4.34 -0.45
CA GLU A 321 21.09 3.27 0.24
C GLU A 321 20.22 2.57 1.30
N ALA A 322 19.34 3.30 1.99
CA ALA A 322 18.38 2.74 2.93
C ALA A 322 17.30 1.90 2.25
N TYR A 323 16.80 2.34 1.08
CA TYR A 323 15.93 1.52 0.24
C TYR A 323 16.58 0.18 -0.12
N LEU A 324 17.84 0.19 -0.59
CA LEU A 324 18.58 -1.03 -0.93
C LEU A 324 18.62 -2.02 0.23
N ARG A 325 18.95 -1.52 1.44
CA ARG A 325 19.03 -2.35 2.64
C ARG A 325 17.67 -2.97 3.00
N LEU A 326 16.60 -2.18 2.97
CA LEU A 326 15.25 -2.66 3.25
C LEU A 326 14.79 -3.70 2.21
N ALA A 327 14.95 -3.38 0.93
CA ALA A 327 14.54 -4.24 -0.17
C ALA A 327 15.33 -5.56 -0.17
N SER A 328 16.64 -5.52 0.06
CA SER A 328 17.48 -6.73 0.20
C SER A 328 17.05 -7.59 1.39
N ALA A 329 16.79 -6.96 2.55
CA ALA A 329 16.32 -7.67 3.73
C ALA A 329 14.95 -8.33 3.51
N SER A 330 14.05 -7.62 2.83
CA SER A 330 12.72 -8.11 2.48
C SER A 330 12.80 -9.29 1.51
N CYS A 331 13.65 -9.21 0.49
CA CYS A 331 13.88 -10.30 -0.46
C CYS A 331 14.51 -11.54 0.17
N ALA A 332 15.23 -11.43 1.27
CA ALA A 332 15.79 -12.57 1.98
C ALA A 332 14.74 -13.34 2.81
N VAL A 333 13.55 -12.75 3.03
CA VAL A 333 12.52 -13.31 3.90
C VAL A 333 11.46 -14.04 3.05
N PRO A 334 11.22 -15.35 3.27
CA PRO A 334 10.41 -16.17 2.39
C PRO A 334 8.91 -15.89 2.45
N TYR A 335 8.41 -15.25 3.52
CA TYR A 335 6.99 -14.91 3.66
C TYR A 335 6.66 -13.46 3.26
N ILE A 336 7.66 -12.65 2.91
CA ILE A 336 7.43 -11.29 2.39
C ILE A 336 7.22 -11.37 0.87
N VAL A 337 6.06 -10.87 0.41
CA VAL A 337 5.64 -10.89 -1.00
C VAL A 337 5.79 -9.53 -1.70
N GLY A 338 6.32 -8.52 -1.00
CA GLY A 338 6.56 -7.20 -1.57
C GLY A 338 6.77 -6.09 -0.54
N TRP A 339 7.03 -4.89 -1.06
CA TRP A 339 7.09 -3.64 -0.31
C TRP A 339 6.65 -2.46 -1.17
N HIS A 340 5.95 -1.50 -0.58
CA HIS A 340 5.42 -0.29 -1.22
C HIS A 340 6.03 0.96 -0.58
N TRP A 341 6.65 1.81 -1.39
CA TRP A 341 7.39 2.98 -0.93
C TRP A 341 6.52 4.25 -0.83
N CYS A 342 6.65 4.98 0.27
CA CYS A 342 6.02 6.28 0.49
C CYS A 342 7.08 7.41 0.32
N ALA A 343 6.91 8.44 -0.51
CA ALA A 343 5.82 8.75 -1.43
C ALA A 343 6.38 9.10 -2.82
N TYR A 344 5.50 9.24 -3.81
CA TYR A 344 5.90 9.53 -5.17
C TYR A 344 6.42 10.96 -5.37
N ILE A 345 5.61 11.96 -5.02
CA ILE A 345 5.90 13.38 -5.25
C ILE A 345 5.71 14.18 -3.97
N GLU A 346 6.62 15.12 -3.72
CA GLU A 346 6.51 16.03 -2.60
C GLU A 346 5.36 17.02 -2.74
N ASN A 347 4.46 17.00 -1.76
CA ASN A 347 3.45 18.05 -1.61
C ASN A 347 3.73 18.93 -0.37
N ARG A 348 2.95 20.01 -0.22
CA ARG A 348 3.11 21.03 0.85
C ARG A 348 2.81 20.53 2.25
N VAL A 349 2.14 19.39 2.38
CA VAL A 349 1.69 18.78 3.64
C VAL A 349 2.59 17.62 4.04
N ARG A 350 2.67 16.57 3.22
CA ARG A 350 3.57 15.42 3.46
C ARG A 350 5.04 15.84 3.40
N LYS A 351 5.41 16.73 2.47
CA LYS A 351 6.79 17.24 2.29
C LYS A 351 7.83 16.11 2.21
N SER A 352 7.50 15.02 1.51
CA SER A 352 8.38 13.90 1.21
C SER A 352 7.96 13.26 -0.11
N GLY A 353 8.92 12.84 -0.93
CA GLY A 353 8.69 12.21 -2.22
C GLY A 353 9.99 11.78 -2.91
N VAL A 354 9.94 10.79 -3.80
CA VAL A 354 11.07 10.45 -4.69
C VAL A 354 11.23 11.47 -5.82
N ARG A 355 10.23 12.32 -6.01
CA ARG A 355 10.26 13.54 -6.81
C ARG A 355 10.01 14.78 -5.97
N ASN A 356 10.60 15.89 -6.38
CA ASN A 356 10.31 17.19 -5.81
C ASN A 356 8.94 17.71 -6.28
N TYR A 357 8.49 18.83 -5.70
CA TYR A 357 7.21 19.46 -6.01
C TYR A 357 7.08 20.03 -7.44
N LEU A 358 8.15 20.00 -8.24
CA LEU A 358 8.20 20.36 -9.67
C LEU A 358 8.37 19.13 -10.56
N ASP A 359 8.04 17.95 -10.03
CA ASP A 359 8.07 16.67 -10.71
C ASP A 359 9.47 16.22 -11.18
N GLN A 360 10.52 16.75 -10.57
CA GLN A 360 11.89 16.32 -10.87
C GLN A 360 12.32 15.20 -9.93
N PRO A 361 12.81 14.05 -10.45
CA PRO A 361 13.33 12.97 -9.61
C PRO A 361 14.56 13.39 -8.80
N TYR A 362 14.64 12.90 -7.57
CA TYR A 362 15.87 12.93 -6.78
C TYR A 362 16.79 11.81 -7.26
N TRP A 363 17.57 12.07 -8.30
CA TRP A 363 18.37 11.05 -9.00
C TRP A 363 19.36 10.29 -8.11
N ASP A 364 19.94 10.92 -7.08
CA ASP A 364 20.81 10.23 -6.11
C ASP A 364 20.09 9.09 -5.36
N CYS A 365 18.78 9.22 -5.17
CA CYS A 365 17.94 8.17 -4.59
C CYS A 365 17.42 7.22 -5.66
N VAL A 366 16.83 7.77 -6.73
CA VAL A 366 16.12 7.01 -7.77
C VAL A 366 17.05 6.10 -8.55
N ASN A 367 18.29 6.53 -8.84
CA ASN A 367 19.25 5.67 -9.54
C ASN A 367 19.60 4.41 -8.75
N LEU A 368 19.72 4.51 -7.42
CA LEU A 368 19.96 3.35 -6.56
C LEU A 368 18.75 2.43 -6.51
N MET A 369 17.54 2.98 -6.39
CA MET A 369 16.29 2.19 -6.45
C MET A 369 16.17 1.45 -7.78
N GLN A 370 16.42 2.14 -8.89
CA GLN A 370 16.36 1.59 -10.24
C GLN A 370 17.37 0.45 -10.44
N GLU A 371 18.62 0.66 -10.03
CA GLU A 371 19.67 -0.35 -10.14
C GLU A 371 19.27 -1.65 -9.44
N PHE A 372 18.76 -1.53 -8.21
CA PHE A 372 18.30 -2.69 -7.45
C PHE A 372 17.10 -3.38 -8.12
N ASN A 373 16.05 -2.62 -8.40
CA ASN A 373 14.79 -3.16 -8.90
C ASN A 373 14.95 -3.88 -10.25
N ARG A 374 15.82 -3.37 -11.14
CA ARG A 374 16.00 -3.91 -12.49
C ARG A 374 17.03 -5.02 -12.62
N HIS A 375 18.02 -5.02 -11.74
CA HIS A 375 19.21 -5.87 -11.89
C HIS A 375 19.38 -6.79 -10.68
N GLN A 376 19.62 -6.23 -9.50
CA GLN A 376 19.99 -7.02 -8.30
C GLN A 376 18.83 -7.89 -7.79
N LEU A 377 17.60 -7.38 -7.85
CA LEU A 377 16.41 -8.13 -7.43
C LEU A 377 16.28 -9.45 -8.16
N PHE A 378 16.42 -9.43 -9.48
CA PHE A 378 16.29 -10.63 -10.30
C PHE A 378 17.36 -11.66 -9.92
N GLU A 379 18.60 -11.22 -9.68
CA GLU A 379 19.70 -12.09 -9.26
C GLU A 379 19.46 -12.73 -7.89
N ILE A 380 18.84 -12.01 -6.96
CA ILE A 380 18.50 -12.53 -5.62
C ILE A 380 17.38 -13.57 -5.69
N LEU A 381 16.41 -13.38 -6.60
CA LEU A 381 15.20 -14.20 -6.68
C LEU A 381 15.29 -15.37 -7.67
N SER A 382 16.33 -15.41 -8.51
CA SER A 382 16.52 -16.41 -9.57
C SER A 382 17.57 -17.45 -9.23
#